data_AF-A0A9D6TB26-F1
#
_entry.id   AF-A0A9D6TB26-F1
#
_cell.length_a   1.000
_cell.length_b   1.000
_cell.length_c   1.000
_cell.angle_alpha   90.00
_cell.angle_beta   90.00
_cell.angle_gamma   90.00
#
_symmetry.space_group_name_H-M   'P 1'
#
loop_
_entity.id
_entity.type
_entity.pdbx_description
1 polymer ?
#
loop_
_entity_poly.entity_id
_entity_poly.type
_entity_poly.pdbx_seq_one_letter_code
_entity_poly.pdbx_strand_id
1 'polypeptide(L)'
;MSTPRSAEAEFIFASCGSCRKAVLTHVIEVDAEGRESRRCVHCDGEVGEDWRLVTASELGAHGYELVHNLGCRGEGGCGSGCAPRSRH
;
A
#
# COMPACT_ATOMS: atom_id res chain seq x y z
N MET A 1 21.45 -9.66 1.26
CA MET A 1 20.14 -9.30 1.83
C MET A 1 19.09 -10.03 1.01
N SER A 2 18.51 -11.09 1.55
CA SER A 2 17.45 -11.85 0.88
C SER A 2 16.22 -10.97 0.77
N THR A 3 15.76 -10.70 -0.44
CA THR A 3 14.43 -10.12 -0.65
C THR A 3 13.43 -11.03 0.06
N PRO A 4 12.63 -10.53 1.02
CA PRO A 4 11.62 -11.36 1.68
C PRO A 4 10.75 -11.99 0.60
N ARG A 5 10.46 -13.29 0.73
CA ARG A 5 9.52 -13.92 -0.20
C ARG A 5 8.24 -13.12 -0.09
N SER A 6 7.65 -12.70 -1.22
CA SER A 6 6.44 -11.87 -1.22
C SER A 6 5.29 -12.45 -0.40
N ALA A 7 5.31 -13.76 -0.11
CA ALA A 7 4.38 -14.44 0.79
C ALA A 7 4.41 -13.92 2.25
N GLU A 8 5.53 -13.36 2.70
CA GLU A 8 5.74 -12.83 4.06
C GLU A 8 5.46 -11.32 4.15
N ALA A 9 5.04 -10.69 3.05
CA ALA A 9 4.69 -9.28 3.08
C ALA A 9 3.40 -9.07 3.90
N GLU A 10 3.45 -8.10 4.80
CA GLU A 10 2.34 -7.71 5.66
C GLU A 10 1.73 -6.39 5.19
N PHE A 11 0.41 -6.32 5.23
CA PHE A 11 -0.36 -5.16 4.78
C PHE A 11 -1.34 -4.75 5.86
N ILE A 12 -1.54 -3.44 6.04
CA ILE A 12 -2.44 -2.91 7.05
C ILE A 12 -3.82 -2.71 6.45
N PHE A 13 -4.80 -3.40 7.02
CA PHE A 13 -6.20 -3.17 6.81
C PHE A 13 -6.80 -2.37 7.96
N ALA A 14 -7.71 -1.47 7.61
CA ALA A 14 -8.50 -0.72 8.57
C ALA A 14 -9.93 -0.52 8.05
N SER A 15 -10.86 -0.25 8.96
CA SER A 15 -12.23 0.10 8.61
C SER A 15 -12.30 1.54 8.11
N CYS A 16 -12.75 1.74 6.88
CA CYS A 16 -12.96 3.09 6.33
C CYS A 16 -14.37 3.59 6.66
N GLY A 17 -14.48 4.78 7.27
CA GLY A 17 -15.76 5.40 7.61
C GLY A 17 -16.62 5.73 6.39
N SER A 18 -15.98 6.12 5.28
CA SER A 18 -16.66 6.48 4.03
C SER A 18 -17.11 5.26 3.22
N CYS A 19 -16.21 4.28 3.04
CA CYS A 19 -16.52 3.08 2.27
C CYS A 19 -17.34 2.05 3.06
N ARG A 20 -17.34 2.13 4.40
CA ARG A 20 -17.90 1.14 5.33
C ARG A 20 -17.43 -0.29 5.04
N LYS A 21 -16.15 -0.43 4.69
CA LYS A 21 -15.46 -1.69 4.37
C LYS A 21 -14.10 -1.73 5.07
N ALA A 22 -13.62 -2.95 5.34
CA ALA A 22 -12.21 -3.17 5.65
C ALA A 22 -11.39 -3.05 4.36
N VAL A 23 -10.41 -2.16 4.35
CA VAL A 23 -9.66 -1.75 3.16
C VAL A 23 -8.18 -1.67 3.47
N LEU A 24 -7.35 -1.83 2.43
CA LEU A 24 -5.94 -1.46 2.51
C LEU A 24 -5.79 0.03 2.84
N THR A 25 -4.69 0.34 3.51
CA THR A 25 -4.33 1.71 3.87
C THR A 25 -2.98 2.11 3.27
N HIS A 26 -2.78 3.40 3.06
CA HIS A 26 -1.49 3.98 2.69
C HIS A 26 -1.10 5.10 3.66
N VAL A 27 0.20 5.24 3.88
CA VAL A 27 0.75 6.29 4.77
C VAL A 27 0.78 7.61 4.01
N ILE A 28 0.19 8.64 4.59
CA ILE A 28 0.21 10.00 4.05
C ILE A 28 1.29 10.87 4.70
N GLU A 29 1.54 10.66 5.99
CA GLU A 29 2.47 11.45 6.78
C GLU A 29 3.07 10.59 7.88
N VAL A 30 4.30 10.91 8.28
CA VAL A 30 4.96 10.33 9.44
C VAL A 30 5.38 11.49 10.33
N ASP A 31 4.95 11.49 11.58
CA ASP A 31 5.27 12.58 12.51
C ASP A 31 6.71 12.46 13.07
N ALA A 32 7.11 13.46 13.86
CA ALA A 32 8.45 13.51 14.47
C ALA A 32 8.72 12.35 15.46
N GLU A 33 7.67 11.67 15.92
CA GLU A 33 7.74 10.53 16.83
C GLU A 33 7.67 9.19 16.08
N GLY A 34 7.58 9.23 14.74
CA GLY A 34 7.51 8.05 13.88
C GLY A 34 6.11 7.43 13.77
N ARG A 35 5.06 8.12 14.22
CA ARG A 35 3.68 7.64 14.04
C ARG A 35 3.21 7.94 12.63
N GLU A 36 2.59 6.94 12.02
CA GLU A 36 2.10 7.00 10.66
C GLU A 36 0.63 7.41 10.63
N SER A 37 0.33 8.50 9.93
CA SER A 37 -1.02 8.86 9.54
C SER A 37 -1.38 8.09 8.27
N ARG A 38 -2.50 7.37 8.30
CA ARG A 38 -2.90 6.47 7.21
C ARG A 38 -4.27 6.82 6.66
N ARG A 39 -4.48 6.51 5.37
CA ARG A 39 -5.76 6.74 4.67
C ARG A 39 -6.17 5.55 3.82
N CYS A 40 -7.46 5.49 3.49
CA CYS A 40 -8.05 4.48 2.63
C CYS A 40 -7.49 4.57 1.20
N VAL A 41 -7.00 3.45 0.64
CA VAL A 41 -6.48 3.42 -0.75
C VAL A 41 -7.54 3.63 -1.82
N HIS A 42 -8.83 3.49 -1.49
CA HIS A 42 -9.92 3.61 -2.46
C HIS A 42 -10.47 5.03 -2.61
N CYS A 43 -10.47 5.81 -1.53
CA CYS A 43 -11.17 7.08 -1.50
C CYS A 43 -10.45 8.19 -0.73
N ASP A 44 -9.24 7.92 -0.22
CA ASP A 44 -8.48 8.84 0.64
C ASP A 44 -9.26 9.35 1.86
N GLY A 45 -10.28 8.59 2.28
CA GLY A 45 -11.02 8.84 3.50
C GLY A 45 -10.25 8.39 4.74
N GLU A 46 -10.65 8.94 5.88
CA GLU A 46 -10.16 8.54 7.20
C GLU A 46 -10.50 7.07 7.48
N VAL A 47 -9.58 6.42 8.18
CA VAL A 47 -9.69 5.03 8.61
C VAL A 47 -9.61 4.96 10.12
N GLY A 48 -10.30 3.98 10.70
CA GLY A 48 -10.25 3.75 12.14
C GLY A 48 -8.85 3.34 12.63
N GLU A 49 -8.63 3.50 13.93
CA GLU A 49 -7.38 3.12 14.61
C GLU A 49 -7.28 1.60 14.85
N ASP A 50 -8.38 0.87 14.65
CA ASP A 50 -8.40 -0.60 14.70
C ASP A 50 -7.78 -1.17 13.43
N TRP A 51 -6.50 -1.51 13.52
CA TRP A 51 -5.71 -2.03 12.41
C TRP A 51 -5.52 -3.53 12.54
N ARG A 52 -5.62 -4.20 11.39
CA ARG A 52 -5.27 -5.60 11.24
C ARG A 52 -4.17 -5.75 10.21
N LEU A 53 -3.12 -6.48 10.57
CA LEU A 53 -2.14 -6.98 9.62
C LEU A 53 -2.73 -8.17 8.86
N VAL A 54 -2.59 -8.16 7.55
CA VAL A 54 -2.93 -9.29 6.68
C VAL A 54 -1.72 -9.64 5.83
N THR A 55 -1.59 -10.91 5.53
CA THR A 55 -0.52 -11.42 4.67
C THR A 55 -0.88 -11.33 3.19
N ALA A 56 0.12 -11.44 2.33
CA ALA A 56 -0.06 -11.58 0.89
C ALA A 56 -1.07 -12.68 0.48
N SER A 57 -1.11 -13.80 1.22
CA SER A 57 -2.04 -14.90 0.97
C SER A 57 -3.50 -14.56 1.30
N GLU A 58 -3.74 -13.61 2.19
CA GLU A 58 -5.09 -13.16 2.58
C GLU A 58 -5.66 -12.09 1.64
N LEU A 59 -4.80 -11.38 0.89
CA LEU A 59 -5.22 -10.28 0.01
C LEU A 59 -6.30 -10.67 -1.00
N GLY A 60 -6.19 -11.86 -1.59
CA GLY A 60 -7.15 -12.35 -2.58
C GLY A 60 -8.57 -12.47 -2.03
N ALA A 61 -8.72 -12.87 -0.76
CA ALA A 61 -10.02 -12.93 -0.10
C ALA A 61 -10.63 -11.54 0.13
N HIS A 62 -9.81 -10.50 0.13
CA HIS A 62 -10.22 -9.10 0.24
C HIS A 62 -10.35 -8.40 -1.12
N GLY A 63 -10.19 -9.12 -2.23
CA GLY A 63 -10.30 -8.57 -3.59
C GLY A 63 -9.05 -7.83 -4.06
N TYR A 64 -7.90 -8.04 -3.40
CA TYR A 64 -6.62 -7.50 -3.82
C TYR A 64 -5.74 -8.59 -4.41
N GLU A 65 -5.02 -8.27 -5.46
CA GLU A 65 -4.03 -9.14 -6.07
C GLU A 65 -2.67 -8.45 -6.05
N LEU A 66 -1.64 -9.18 -5.63
CA LEU A 66 -0.27 -8.73 -5.79
C LEU A 66 0.11 -8.90 -7.25
N VAL A 67 0.10 -7.80 -7.98
CA VAL A 67 0.68 -7.77 -9.32
C VAL A 67 2.20 -7.70 -9.14
N HIS A 68 2.89 -8.85 -9.23
CA HIS A 68 4.34 -8.86 -9.41
C HIS A 68 4.63 -8.10 -10.70
N ASN A 69 5.28 -6.94 -10.58
CA ASN A 69 5.49 -6.01 -11.69
C ASN A 69 5.86 -6.75 -12.99
N LEU A 70 4.99 -6.60 -13.99
CA LEU A 70 5.38 -6.29 -15.37
C LEU A 70 6.62 -5.41 -15.28
N GLY A 71 7.78 -5.96 -15.67
CA GLY A 71 9.08 -5.44 -15.29
C GLY A 71 9.16 -3.92 -15.35
N CYS A 72 9.52 -3.31 -14.22
CA CYS A 72 10.10 -1.97 -14.22
C CYS A 72 11.36 -2.05 -15.09
N ARG A 73 11.25 -1.76 -16.39
CA ARG A 73 12.39 -1.39 -17.23
C ARG A 73 12.82 -0.01 -16.77
N GLY A 74 13.63 -0.02 -15.72
CA GLY A 74 14.22 1.15 -15.10
C GLY A 74 15.11 0.68 -13.98
N GLU A 75 16.36 0.33 -14.32
CA GLU A 75 17.45 0.36 -13.36
C GLU A 75 17.47 1.74 -12.72
N GLY A 76 17.20 1.85 -11.42
CA GLY A 76 17.28 3.13 -10.73
C GLY A 76 16.56 3.10 -9.39
N GLY A 77 17.28 3.51 -8.34
CA GLY A 77 16.84 3.47 -6.97
C GLY A 77 15.56 4.26 -6.69
N CYS A 78 15.00 3.99 -5.51
CA CYS A 78 13.93 4.76 -4.91
C CYS A 78 14.32 6.25 -4.79
N GLY A 79 13.90 7.05 -5.77
CA GLY A 79 14.12 8.49 -5.75
C GLY A 79 13.71 9.14 -7.07
N SER A 80 12.65 9.93 -7.01
CA SER A 80 12.21 10.93 -7.99
C SER A 80 11.20 10.49 -9.05
N GLY A 81 9.98 11.02 -8.87
CA GLY A 81 9.25 11.72 -9.93
C GLY A 81 8.59 10.87 -11.01
N CYS A 82 7.33 10.52 -10.80
CA CYS A 82 6.44 10.11 -11.89
C CYS A 82 6.14 11.32 -12.78
N ALA A 83 6.86 11.48 -13.89
CA ALA A 83 6.46 12.33 -15.00
C ALA A 83 6.32 11.46 -16.27
N PRO A 84 5.13 11.36 -16.88
CA PRO A 84 4.96 10.61 -18.11
C PRO A 84 5.61 11.38 -19.27
N ARG A 85 6.66 10.82 -19.87
CA ARG A 85 7.22 11.36 -21.11
C ARG A 85 6.37 10.92 -22.29
N SER A 86 5.53 11.83 -22.76
CA SER A 86 4.85 11.77 -24.05
C SER A 86 5.89 11.80 -25.18
N ARG A 87 5.71 10.89 -26.14
CA ARG A 87 6.44 10.73 -27.42
C ARG A 87 6.46 11.99 -28.29
N HIS A 88 7.64 12.33 -28.83
CA HIS A 88 7.86 12.56 -30.27
C HIS A 88 9.34 12.34 -30.61
#